data_AF-A0A8H5H718-F1
#
_entry.id   AF-A0A8H5H718-F1
#
_cell.length_a   1.000
_cell.length_b   1.000
_cell.length_c   1.000
_cell.angle_alpha   90.00
_cell.angle_beta   90.00
_cell.angle_gamma   90.00
#
_symmetry.space_group_name_H-M   'P 1'
#
loop_
_entity.id
_entity.type
_entity.pdbx_description
1 polymer ?
#
loop_
_entity_poly.entity_id
_entity_poly.type
_entity_poly.pdbx_seq_one_letter_code
_entity_poly.pdbx_strand_id
1 'polypeptide(L)'
;MSYSESWTSFHCDNPDFVVRSVPDNTSFKVNRTLMRNSEVFRDMFSFGKTGSSDLEEEQVDLHETSAVLIALLRLLHYPPAPPVLRQENENSPQAILNYKLPQRVYDLTTVIPLPLLLSLLYDLVDKYALSDAITKNLNAHLVAHAPTFPLPVYGFATAHRLDDVASEASQYLMPLASYKAEEVAVIPSVLSYHKLVRLQALRVQALQDLVFGEDIFPHGYGVCPSHQRETTALWEAKRATLASMIETVTDISGEMETVAESLPKTCKECQKACTAAVQMLAYKSRTTIRRIDQLPVES
;
A
#
# COMPACT_ATOMS: atom_id res chain seq x y z
N MET A 1 6.47 -9.78 21.67
CA MET A 1 5.06 -9.48 22.01
C MET A 1 4.29 -9.42 20.70
N SER A 2 3.11 -10.03 20.63
CA SER A 2 2.23 -9.90 19.47
C SER A 2 1.46 -8.58 19.56
N TYR A 3 1.11 -7.98 18.42
CA TYR A 3 0.34 -6.73 18.42
C TYR A 3 -1.06 -6.88 19.04
N SER A 4 -1.57 -8.07 19.34
CA SER A 4 -2.79 -8.24 20.15
C SER A 4 -2.72 -7.59 21.55
N GLU A 5 -1.51 -7.31 22.06
CA GLU A 5 -1.26 -6.69 23.36
C GLU A 5 -1.03 -5.15 23.25
N SER A 6 -1.21 -4.55 22.06
CA SER A 6 -0.93 -3.13 21.74
C SER A 6 -2.24 -2.34 21.07
N TRP A 7 -2.93 -2.31 22.32
CA TRP A 7 -4.28 -1.72 22.65
C TRP A 7 -4.96 -2.11 23.98
N THR A 8 -4.52 -3.13 24.71
CA THR A 8 -5.29 -3.66 25.88
C THR A 8 -4.91 -3.07 27.25
N SER A 9 -3.77 -2.40 27.36
CA SER A 9 -3.29 -1.77 28.60
C SER A 9 -2.46 -0.52 28.31
N PHE A 10 -2.39 0.40 29.29
CA PHE A 10 -1.53 1.58 29.25
C PHE A 10 -0.79 1.75 30.58
N HIS A 11 0.44 2.23 30.51
CA HIS A 11 1.26 2.65 31.65
C HIS A 11 2.04 3.90 31.24
N CYS A 12 2.42 4.76 32.19
CA CYS A 12 3.20 5.95 31.93
C CYS A 12 4.32 6.07 32.96
N ASP A 13 5.55 6.13 32.48
CA ASP A 13 6.70 6.52 33.28
C ASP A 13 6.63 8.01 33.63
N ASN A 14 6.95 8.38 34.87
CA ASN A 14 6.98 9.77 35.36
C ASN A 14 5.72 10.61 34.99
N PRO A 15 4.51 10.21 35.42
CA PRO A 15 3.30 10.96 35.15
C PRO A 15 3.21 12.23 35.99
N ASP A 16 2.62 13.28 35.41
CA ASP A 16 2.42 14.59 36.05
C ASP A 16 0.96 15.09 35.99
N PHE A 17 0.06 14.35 35.33
CA PHE A 17 -1.34 14.71 35.09
C PHE A 17 -2.24 13.44 35.02
N VAL A 18 -3.57 13.61 35.14
CA VAL A 18 -4.54 12.50 35.10
C VAL A 18 -5.58 12.67 33.99
N VAL A 19 -5.96 11.58 33.34
CA VAL A 19 -7.04 11.53 32.34
C VAL A 19 -8.06 10.49 32.78
N ARG A 20 -9.34 10.86 32.91
CA ARG A 20 -10.41 9.95 33.35
C ARG A 20 -11.38 9.62 32.21
N SER A 21 -11.60 8.32 31.99
CA SER A 21 -12.77 7.81 31.26
C SER A 21 -14.00 8.12 32.11
N VAL A 22 -14.88 8.99 31.61
CA VAL A 22 -16.18 9.24 32.25
C VAL A 22 -17.11 8.02 32.17
N PRO A 23 -17.23 7.30 31.02
CA PRO A 23 -18.11 6.13 30.92
C PRO A 23 -17.77 5.00 31.91
N ASP A 24 -16.49 4.75 32.17
CA ASP A 24 -16.04 3.63 33.02
C ASP A 24 -15.45 4.10 34.38
N ASN A 25 -15.51 5.40 34.68
CA ASN A 25 -14.90 6.05 35.86
C ASN A 25 -13.44 5.61 36.13
N THR A 26 -12.66 5.39 35.07
CA THR A 26 -11.30 4.82 35.14
C THR A 26 -10.26 5.89 34.82
N SER A 27 -9.32 6.09 35.74
CA SER A 27 -8.30 7.15 35.65
C SER A 27 -6.94 6.61 35.24
N PHE A 28 -6.33 7.26 34.25
CA PHE A 28 -5.02 6.99 33.69
C PHE A 28 -4.05 8.10 34.10
N LYS A 29 -2.89 7.76 34.67
CA LYS A 29 -1.81 8.71 34.95
C LYS A 29 -0.97 8.90 33.69
N VAL A 30 -0.76 10.14 33.26
CA VAL A 30 -0.14 10.51 31.97
C VAL A 30 0.92 11.59 32.14
N ASN A 31 1.61 11.93 31.06
CA ASN A 31 2.67 12.95 31.03
C ASN A 31 2.29 14.08 30.05
N ARG A 32 2.08 15.31 30.54
CA ARG A 32 1.66 16.48 29.74
C ARG A 32 2.58 16.75 28.55
N THR A 33 3.87 16.40 28.63
CA THR A 33 4.85 16.63 27.55
C THR A 33 4.60 15.71 26.36
N LEU A 34 4.25 14.45 26.60
CA LEU A 34 3.92 13.48 25.54
C LEU A 34 2.50 13.69 25.00
N MET A 35 1.56 14.08 25.88
CA MET A 35 0.20 14.44 25.48
C MET A 35 0.15 15.62 24.49
N ARG A 36 1.17 16.49 24.44
CA ARG A 36 1.31 17.58 23.43
C ARG A 36 1.55 17.10 21.99
N ASN A 37 1.66 15.79 21.76
CA ASN A 37 1.57 15.20 20.42
C ASN A 37 0.15 15.27 19.81
N SER A 38 -0.82 15.81 20.58
CA SER A 38 -2.15 16.29 20.14
C SER A 38 -2.20 17.81 20.22
N GLU A 39 -2.78 18.47 19.20
CA GLU A 39 -3.03 19.91 19.25
C GLU A 39 -4.08 20.27 20.32
N VAL A 40 -5.14 19.47 20.45
CA VAL A 40 -6.22 19.65 21.43
C VAL A 40 -5.65 19.66 22.86
N PHE A 41 -4.80 18.71 23.23
CA PHE A 41 -4.19 18.69 24.56
C PHE A 41 -3.12 19.78 24.74
N ARG A 42 -2.32 20.08 23.70
CA ARG A 42 -1.35 21.19 23.73
C ARG A 42 -2.02 22.52 24.07
N ASP A 43 -3.14 22.81 23.43
CA ASP A 43 -3.85 24.07 23.59
C ASP A 43 -4.59 24.09 24.95
N MET A 44 -5.22 22.98 25.34
CA MET A 44 -5.81 22.80 26.69
C MET A 44 -4.81 23.10 27.82
N PHE A 45 -3.60 22.53 27.77
CA PHE A 45 -2.54 22.80 28.77
C PHE A 45 -1.95 24.22 28.68
N SER A 46 -2.25 24.97 27.62
CA SER A 46 -1.79 26.34 27.46
C SER A 46 -2.76 27.34 28.10
N PHE A 47 -4.07 27.06 28.09
CA PHE A 47 -5.08 27.86 28.77
C PHE A 47 -5.22 27.56 30.27
N GLY A 48 -4.94 26.32 30.72
CA GLY A 48 -5.17 25.88 32.11
C GLY A 48 -4.35 26.54 33.23
N LYS A 49 -3.52 27.55 32.96
CA LYS A 49 -2.63 28.20 33.96
C LYS A 49 -3.33 29.25 34.84
N THR A 50 -4.49 28.94 35.40
CA THR A 50 -5.33 29.89 36.15
C THR A 50 -5.21 29.79 37.68
N GLY A 51 -3.97 29.88 38.19
CA GLY A 51 -3.66 30.54 39.47
C GLY A 51 -4.15 29.94 40.80
N SER A 52 -4.89 28.83 40.83
CA SER A 52 -5.33 28.20 42.08
C SER A 52 -4.23 27.35 42.71
N SER A 53 -3.59 27.89 43.76
CA SER A 53 -3.08 27.02 44.84
C SER A 53 -4.26 26.25 45.42
N ASP A 54 -4.23 24.91 45.33
CA ASP A 54 -4.39 24.00 46.47
C ASP A 54 -4.56 22.54 46.00
N LEU A 55 -3.47 21.75 46.15
CA LEU A 55 -3.38 20.29 46.37
C LEU A 55 -4.19 19.24 45.56
N GLU A 56 -5.13 19.59 44.68
CA GLU A 56 -5.85 18.61 43.87
C GLU A 56 -4.98 18.04 42.72
N GLU A 57 -5.09 16.74 42.42
CA GLU A 57 -4.44 16.16 41.23
C GLU A 57 -5.12 16.73 39.97
N GLU A 58 -4.42 17.61 39.24
CA GLU A 58 -4.89 18.13 37.95
C GLU A 58 -5.32 16.98 37.02
N GLN A 59 -6.60 16.99 36.62
CA GLN A 59 -7.22 15.94 35.81
C GLN A 59 -8.08 16.51 34.67
N VAL A 60 -8.24 15.73 33.60
CA VAL A 60 -9.25 15.98 32.56
C VAL A 60 -10.22 14.80 32.46
N ASP A 61 -11.51 15.13 32.32
CA ASP A 61 -12.58 14.17 32.05
C ASP A 61 -12.80 14.04 30.54
N LEU A 62 -12.76 12.81 30.01
CA LEU A 62 -13.03 12.52 28.60
C LEU A 62 -14.20 11.53 28.48
N HIS A 63 -15.15 11.84 27.58
CA HIS A 63 -16.30 10.99 27.27
C HIS A 63 -15.97 9.84 26.30
N GLU A 64 -14.80 9.23 26.49
CA GLU A 64 -14.31 8.05 25.75
C GLU A 64 -14.30 6.84 26.67
N THR A 65 -14.49 5.63 26.13
CA THR A 65 -14.27 4.41 26.92
C THR A 65 -12.79 4.19 27.18
N SER A 66 -12.49 3.39 28.20
CA SER A 66 -11.14 3.04 28.64
C SER A 66 -10.32 2.38 27.54
N ALA A 67 -10.95 1.58 26.67
CA ALA A 67 -10.28 0.97 25.52
C ALA A 67 -9.86 2.04 24.47
N VAL A 68 -10.72 3.02 24.22
CA VAL A 68 -10.44 4.15 23.32
C VAL A 68 -9.36 5.06 23.92
N LEU A 69 -9.40 5.34 25.22
CA LEU A 69 -8.34 6.09 25.90
C LEU A 69 -7.00 5.34 25.92
N ILE A 70 -6.99 4.03 26.18
CA ILE A 70 -5.75 3.25 26.10
C ILE A 70 -5.15 3.33 24.69
N ALA A 71 -5.96 3.30 23.63
CA ALA A 71 -5.46 3.48 22.27
C ALA A 71 -4.87 4.89 22.05
N LEU A 72 -5.61 5.95 22.42
CA LEU A 72 -5.18 7.34 22.31
C LEU A 72 -3.88 7.63 23.09
N LEU A 73 -3.83 7.21 24.36
CA LEU A 73 -2.69 7.42 25.24
C LEU A 73 -1.46 6.65 24.74
N ARG A 74 -1.62 5.46 24.18
CA ARG A 74 -0.52 4.73 23.52
C ARG A 74 -0.06 5.43 22.24
N LEU A 75 -0.95 5.96 21.39
CA LEU A 75 -0.54 6.76 20.23
C LEU A 75 0.27 8.01 20.63
N LEU A 76 -0.11 8.68 21.72
CA LEU A 76 0.54 9.91 22.21
C LEU A 76 1.89 9.64 22.90
N HIS A 77 1.98 8.61 23.73
CA HIS A 77 3.17 8.30 24.54
C HIS A 77 4.17 7.38 23.84
N TYR A 78 3.68 6.39 23.11
CA TYR A 78 4.47 5.34 22.48
C TYR A 78 4.04 5.17 21.01
N PRO A 79 4.20 6.21 20.15
CA PRO A 79 3.83 6.15 18.74
C PRO A 79 4.35 4.87 18.08
N PRO A 80 3.53 4.16 17.29
CA PRO A 80 3.95 2.91 16.67
C PRO A 80 5.10 3.18 15.68
N ALA A 81 6.12 2.33 15.72
CA ALA A 81 7.20 2.38 14.74
C ALA A 81 6.72 1.85 13.38
N PRO A 82 7.18 2.41 12.24
CA PRO A 82 6.77 1.96 10.93
C PRO A 82 6.95 0.44 10.71
N PRO A 83 6.10 -0.20 9.87
CA PRO A 83 6.22 -1.61 9.54
C PRO A 83 7.64 -2.04 9.13
N VAL A 84 8.10 -3.16 9.67
CA VAL A 84 9.39 -3.72 9.29
C VAL A 84 9.24 -4.46 7.97
N LEU A 85 10.01 -4.05 6.96
CA LEU A 85 10.16 -4.81 5.72
C LEU A 85 10.86 -6.13 6.02
N ARG A 86 10.24 -7.25 5.61
CA ARG A 86 10.92 -8.54 5.59
C ARG A 86 11.97 -8.49 4.48
N GLN A 87 13.24 -8.64 4.86
CA GLN A 87 14.30 -8.88 3.89
C GLN A 87 14.09 -10.26 3.27
N GLU A 88 13.47 -10.30 2.10
CA GLU A 88 13.62 -11.46 1.22
C GLU A 88 15.07 -11.52 0.72
N ASN A 89 15.63 -12.71 0.61
CA ASN A 89 16.97 -12.85 0.04
C ASN A 89 16.92 -12.50 -1.44
N GLU A 90 17.41 -11.31 -1.81
CA GLU A 90 17.54 -10.84 -3.20
C GLU A 90 18.38 -11.82 -4.06
N ASN A 91 19.28 -12.57 -3.41
CA ASN A 91 20.08 -13.65 -4.00
C ASN A 91 19.31 -14.97 -4.22
N SER A 92 18.01 -15.04 -3.91
CA SER A 92 17.18 -16.20 -4.24
C SER A 92 16.80 -16.17 -5.74
N PRO A 93 16.92 -17.29 -6.48
CA PRO A 93 16.52 -17.32 -7.89
C PRO A 93 15.07 -16.89 -8.14
N GLN A 94 14.18 -17.13 -7.16
CA GLN A 94 12.78 -16.72 -7.19
C GLN A 94 12.59 -15.19 -7.12
N ALA A 95 13.44 -14.45 -6.39
CA ALA A 95 13.34 -12.98 -6.33
C ALA A 95 13.70 -12.32 -7.69
N ILE A 96 14.70 -12.89 -8.38
CA ILE A 96 15.16 -12.40 -9.69
C ILE A 96 14.14 -12.73 -10.80
N LEU A 97 13.44 -13.86 -10.69
CA LEU A 97 12.44 -14.34 -11.66
C LEU A 97 10.98 -14.02 -11.29
N ASN A 98 10.72 -13.30 -10.19
CA ASN A 98 9.38 -12.77 -9.90
C ASN A 98 9.09 -11.59 -10.84
N TYR A 99 8.57 -11.90 -12.02
CA TYR A 99 8.13 -10.93 -13.03
C TYR A 99 6.93 -10.07 -12.60
N LYS A 100 6.21 -10.50 -11.55
CA LYS A 100 5.12 -9.79 -10.88
C LYS A 100 5.56 -8.42 -10.32
N LEU A 101 4.57 -7.59 -9.96
CA LEU A 101 4.80 -6.30 -9.30
C LEU A 101 5.73 -6.47 -8.07
N PRO A 102 6.73 -5.60 -7.87
CA PRO A 102 7.51 -5.58 -6.62
C PRO A 102 6.60 -5.34 -5.42
N GLN A 103 6.29 -6.40 -4.68
CA GLN A 103 5.50 -6.33 -3.46
C GLN A 103 6.43 -6.12 -2.28
N ARG A 104 6.20 -5.04 -1.51
CA ARG A 104 6.86 -4.84 -0.22
C ARG A 104 6.27 -5.84 0.77
N VAL A 105 6.97 -6.93 1.03
CA VAL A 105 6.57 -7.92 2.04
C VAL A 105 6.94 -7.37 3.42
N TYR A 106 5.94 -7.16 4.26
CA TYR A 106 6.11 -6.67 5.64
C TYR A 106 6.04 -7.83 6.64
N ASP A 107 6.73 -7.70 7.77
CA ASP A 107 6.51 -8.59 8.89
C ASP A 107 5.15 -8.30 9.52
N LEU A 108 4.20 -9.24 9.35
CA LEU A 108 2.84 -9.14 9.89
C LEU A 108 2.79 -8.98 11.41
N THR A 109 3.85 -9.37 12.14
CA THR A 109 3.96 -9.13 13.58
C THR A 109 4.32 -7.69 13.94
N THR A 110 4.57 -6.82 12.94
CA THR A 110 4.88 -5.39 13.08
C THR A 110 3.83 -4.47 12.43
N VAL A 111 2.81 -5.04 11.79
CA VAL A 111 1.74 -4.30 11.10
C VAL A 111 0.51 -4.23 12.02
N ILE A 112 0.04 -3.01 12.31
CA ILE A 112 -1.22 -2.80 13.04
C ILE A 112 -2.38 -3.40 12.21
N PRO A 113 -3.29 -4.20 12.78
CA PRO A 113 -4.40 -4.80 12.06
C PRO A 113 -5.28 -3.77 11.33
N LEU A 114 -5.66 -4.05 10.08
CA LEU A 114 -6.42 -3.11 9.25
C LEU A 114 -7.72 -2.60 9.91
N PRO A 115 -8.58 -3.44 10.52
CA PRO A 115 -9.80 -2.94 11.17
C PRO A 115 -9.50 -1.92 12.27
N LEU A 116 -8.44 -2.13 13.05
CA LEU A 116 -8.05 -1.23 14.15
C LEU A 116 -7.56 0.13 13.62
N LEU A 117 -6.86 0.15 12.48
CA LEU A 117 -6.55 1.40 11.77
C LEU A 117 -7.86 2.11 11.36
N LEU A 118 -8.71 1.43 10.60
CA LEU A 118 -9.85 2.05 9.90
C LEU A 118 -11.02 2.45 10.80
N SER A 119 -11.19 1.82 11.98
CA SER A 119 -12.36 2.05 12.85
C SER A 119 -12.02 2.49 14.29
N LEU A 120 -10.81 3.01 14.50
CA LEU A 120 -10.42 3.61 15.78
C LEU A 120 -9.23 4.58 15.65
N LEU A 121 -8.11 4.14 15.08
CA LEU A 121 -6.88 4.93 15.19
C LEU A 121 -6.91 6.21 14.34
N TYR A 122 -7.55 6.19 13.17
CA TYR A 122 -7.76 7.43 12.39
C TYR A 122 -8.87 8.33 12.97
N ASP A 123 -9.92 7.77 13.58
CA ASP A 123 -10.92 8.56 14.30
C ASP A 123 -10.28 9.34 15.46
N LEU A 124 -9.30 8.72 16.14
CA LEU A 124 -8.48 9.37 17.16
C LEU A 124 -7.52 10.42 16.58
N VAL A 125 -6.95 10.20 15.39
CA VAL A 125 -6.12 11.20 14.68
C VAL A 125 -6.91 12.48 14.41
N ASP A 126 -8.12 12.35 13.86
CA ASP A 126 -9.00 13.48 13.53
C ASP A 126 -9.51 14.17 14.81
N LYS A 127 -10.17 13.41 15.70
CA LYS A 127 -10.82 13.93 16.91
C LYS A 127 -9.87 14.63 17.90
N TYR A 128 -8.61 14.19 17.97
CA TYR A 128 -7.60 14.78 18.86
C TYR A 128 -6.53 15.60 18.15
N ALA A 129 -6.63 15.79 16.83
CA ALA A 129 -5.63 16.47 15.99
C ALA A 129 -4.20 15.97 16.32
N LEU A 130 -3.96 14.68 16.08
CA LEU A 130 -2.67 14.04 16.36
C LEU A 130 -1.61 14.46 15.33
N SER A 131 -0.40 14.71 15.82
CA SER A 131 0.71 15.25 15.01
C SER A 131 1.04 14.43 13.78
N ASP A 132 1.50 15.11 12.72
CA ASP A 132 1.90 14.51 11.44
C ASP A 132 2.88 13.32 11.57
N ALA A 133 3.71 13.30 12.61
CA ALA A 133 4.62 12.19 12.89
C ALA A 133 3.89 10.88 13.24
N ILE A 134 2.81 10.96 14.03
CA ILE A 134 1.93 9.81 14.34
C ILE A 134 1.18 9.41 13.07
N THR A 135 0.54 10.36 12.41
CA THR A 135 -0.26 10.15 11.20
C THR A 135 0.57 9.53 10.07
N LYS A 136 1.82 9.96 9.89
CA LYS A 136 2.76 9.39 8.90
C LYS A 136 3.13 7.93 9.20
N ASN A 137 3.29 7.55 10.47
CA ASN A 137 3.52 6.15 10.83
C ASN A 137 2.27 5.30 10.61
N LEU A 138 1.09 5.80 10.96
CA LEU A 138 -0.19 5.13 10.67
C LEU A 138 -0.44 4.98 9.16
N ASN A 139 -0.08 5.98 8.34
CA ASN A 139 -0.08 5.89 6.88
C ASN A 139 0.84 4.75 6.39
N ALA A 140 2.01 4.55 7.00
CA ALA A 140 2.91 3.45 6.66
C ALA A 140 2.31 2.07 6.99
N HIS A 141 1.64 1.90 8.14
CA HIS A 141 0.89 0.67 8.45
C HIS A 141 -0.28 0.45 7.50
N LEU A 142 -0.97 1.52 7.07
CA LEU A 142 -2.07 1.44 6.10
C LEU A 142 -1.58 1.04 4.70
N VAL A 143 -0.44 1.58 4.23
CA VAL A 143 0.23 1.14 2.99
C VAL A 143 0.69 -0.31 3.06
N ALA A 144 1.10 -0.82 4.24
CA ALA A 144 1.49 -2.22 4.39
C ALA A 144 0.34 -3.24 4.16
N HIS A 145 -0.92 -2.81 4.27
CA HIS A 145 -2.09 -3.63 3.89
C HIS A 145 -2.42 -3.57 2.40
N ALA A 146 -1.91 -2.58 1.66
CA ALA A 146 -2.32 -2.31 0.28
C ALA A 146 -2.14 -3.50 -0.70
N PRO A 147 -1.09 -4.35 -0.61
CA PRO A 147 -0.96 -5.53 -1.48
C PRO A 147 -2.02 -6.61 -1.24
N THR A 148 -2.67 -6.62 -0.08
CA THR A 148 -3.63 -7.67 0.34
C THR A 148 -5.08 -7.15 0.34
N PHE A 149 -5.29 -5.89 0.71
CA PHE A 149 -6.59 -5.25 0.83
C PHE A 149 -6.67 -3.93 0.03
N PRO A 150 -6.33 -3.92 -1.28
CA PRO A 150 -6.14 -2.68 -2.05
C PRO A 150 -7.40 -1.82 -2.13
N LEU A 151 -8.58 -2.44 -2.28
CA LEU A 151 -9.85 -1.72 -2.44
C LEU A 151 -10.32 -1.04 -1.13
N PRO A 152 -10.36 -1.71 0.04
CA PRO A 152 -10.57 -1.04 1.33
C PRO A 152 -9.55 0.07 1.62
N VAL A 153 -8.25 -0.17 1.37
CA VAL A 153 -7.20 0.83 1.63
C VAL A 153 -7.36 2.04 0.70
N TYR A 154 -7.65 1.83 -0.58
CA TYR A 154 -7.89 2.92 -1.54
C TYR A 154 -9.15 3.74 -1.23
N GLY A 155 -10.27 3.06 -0.91
CA GLY A 155 -11.52 3.71 -0.54
C GLY A 155 -11.35 4.61 0.67
N PHE A 156 -10.77 4.07 1.74
CA PHE A 156 -10.45 4.81 2.96
C PHE A 156 -9.47 5.97 2.69
N ALA A 157 -8.36 5.73 1.99
CA ALA A 157 -7.37 6.75 1.71
C ALA A 157 -7.96 7.93 0.92
N THR A 158 -8.84 7.66 -0.06
CA THR A 158 -9.52 8.75 -0.81
C THR A 158 -10.64 9.43 -0.02
N ALA A 159 -11.24 8.79 1.00
CA ALA A 159 -12.16 9.44 1.92
C ALA A 159 -11.45 10.46 2.82
N HIS A 160 -10.30 10.06 3.38
CA HIS A 160 -9.49 10.87 4.30
C HIS A 160 -8.42 11.74 3.62
N ARG A 161 -8.47 11.89 2.27
CA ARG A 161 -7.54 12.70 1.46
C ARG A 161 -6.05 12.33 1.62
N LEU A 162 -5.78 11.05 1.89
CA LEU A 162 -4.44 10.47 1.99
C LEU A 162 -3.93 10.13 0.59
N ASP A 163 -3.72 11.14 -0.26
CA ASP A 163 -3.45 10.95 -1.70
C ASP A 163 -2.23 10.04 -1.99
N ASP A 164 -1.15 10.12 -1.19
CA ASP A 164 0.00 9.21 -1.29
C ASP A 164 -0.38 7.74 -1.03
N VAL A 165 -1.27 7.49 -0.06
CA VAL A 165 -1.73 6.15 0.31
C VAL A 165 -2.69 5.60 -0.74
N ALA A 166 -3.58 6.45 -1.27
CA ALA A 166 -4.44 6.11 -2.40
C ALA A 166 -3.62 5.82 -3.67
N SER A 167 -2.55 6.58 -3.89
CA SER A 167 -1.59 6.35 -4.96
C SER A 167 -0.92 4.98 -4.84
N GLU A 168 -0.27 4.68 -3.70
CA GLU A 168 0.36 3.38 -3.46
C GLU A 168 -0.64 2.21 -3.50
N ALA A 169 -1.87 2.37 -3.02
CA ALA A 169 -2.89 1.33 -3.08
C ALA A 169 -3.40 1.04 -4.51
N SER A 170 -3.46 2.07 -5.36
CA SER A 170 -4.04 1.93 -6.70
C SER A 170 -3.30 0.95 -7.62
N GLN A 171 -2.00 0.71 -7.40
CA GLN A 171 -1.21 -0.21 -8.24
C GLN A 171 -1.56 -1.70 -8.09
N TYR A 172 -2.18 -2.06 -6.96
CA TYR A 172 -2.51 -3.43 -6.56
C TYR A 172 -3.98 -3.79 -6.85
N LEU A 173 -4.78 -2.86 -7.38
CA LEU A 173 -6.19 -3.11 -7.70
C LEU A 173 -6.37 -4.01 -8.93
N MET A 174 -7.25 -4.99 -8.79
CA MET A 174 -7.78 -5.79 -9.91
C MET A 174 -8.63 -4.92 -10.85
N PRO A 175 -8.92 -5.35 -12.08
CA PRO A 175 -9.84 -4.64 -12.97
C PRO A 175 -11.17 -4.34 -12.27
N LEU A 176 -11.70 -3.11 -12.36
CA LEU A 176 -12.88 -2.72 -11.59
C LEU A 176 -14.13 -3.59 -11.85
N ALA A 177 -14.18 -4.26 -13.01
CA ALA A 177 -15.22 -5.22 -13.38
C ALA A 177 -15.15 -6.57 -12.64
N SER A 178 -14.05 -6.89 -11.94
CA SER A 178 -13.95 -8.13 -11.14
C SER A 178 -14.55 -8.01 -9.74
N TYR A 179 -14.88 -6.79 -9.30
CA TYR A 179 -15.50 -6.52 -7.99
C TYR A 179 -17.02 -6.38 -8.12
N LYS A 180 -17.76 -6.74 -7.07
CA LYS A 180 -19.19 -6.46 -6.95
C LYS A 180 -19.43 -4.97 -6.71
N ALA A 181 -20.61 -4.49 -7.11
CA ALA A 181 -21.04 -3.12 -6.81
C ALA A 181 -20.99 -2.79 -5.29
N GLU A 182 -21.31 -3.77 -4.44
CA GLU A 182 -21.20 -3.71 -2.98
C GLU A 182 -19.77 -3.45 -2.49
N GLU A 183 -18.77 -4.05 -3.14
CA GLU A 183 -17.34 -3.91 -2.79
C GLU A 183 -16.78 -2.58 -3.31
N VAL A 184 -17.19 -2.17 -4.51
CA VAL A 184 -16.81 -0.88 -5.14
C VAL A 184 -17.38 0.32 -4.35
N ALA A 185 -18.48 0.15 -3.63
CA ALA A 185 -19.13 1.20 -2.83
C ALA A 185 -18.26 1.79 -1.71
N VAL A 186 -17.11 1.18 -1.37
CA VAL A 186 -16.12 1.79 -0.45
C VAL A 186 -15.39 3.00 -1.05
N ILE A 187 -15.52 3.23 -2.36
CA ILE A 187 -14.94 4.39 -3.05
C ILE A 187 -15.91 5.58 -2.91
N PRO A 188 -15.57 6.63 -2.15
CA PRO A 188 -16.52 7.65 -1.71
C PRO A 188 -16.91 8.68 -2.77
N SER A 189 -16.24 8.70 -3.94
CA SER A 189 -16.51 9.70 -4.98
C SER A 189 -16.36 9.16 -6.40
N VAL A 190 -17.18 9.70 -7.31
CA VAL A 190 -17.09 9.45 -8.75
C VAL A 190 -15.73 9.85 -9.32
N LEU A 191 -15.09 10.89 -8.76
CA LEU A 191 -13.75 11.33 -9.17
C LEU A 191 -12.67 10.28 -8.82
N SER A 192 -12.71 9.72 -7.61
CA SER A 192 -11.82 8.63 -7.19
C SER A 192 -12.00 7.40 -8.08
N TYR A 193 -13.27 7.01 -8.32
CA TYR A 193 -13.60 5.91 -9.23
C TYR A 193 -13.10 6.17 -10.66
N HIS A 194 -13.30 7.39 -11.19
CA HIS A 194 -12.87 7.74 -12.55
C HIS A 194 -11.35 7.75 -12.71
N LYS A 195 -10.59 8.23 -11.70
CA LYS A 195 -9.11 8.12 -11.68
C LYS A 195 -8.67 6.66 -11.84
N LEU A 196 -9.32 5.71 -11.17
CA LEU A 196 -9.03 4.29 -11.34
C LEU A 196 -9.39 3.78 -12.73
N VAL A 197 -10.56 4.11 -13.28
CA VAL A 197 -10.94 3.70 -14.65
C VAL A 197 -9.93 4.24 -15.68
N ARG A 198 -9.51 5.50 -15.58
CA ARG A 198 -8.45 6.09 -16.43
C ARG A 198 -7.12 5.35 -16.29
N LEU A 199 -6.69 5.08 -15.05
CA LEU A 199 -5.44 4.35 -14.78
C LEU A 199 -5.47 2.94 -15.39
N GLN A 200 -6.58 2.22 -15.21
CA GLN A 200 -6.72 0.85 -15.70
C GLN A 200 -6.74 0.79 -17.23
N ALA A 201 -7.46 1.69 -17.89
CA ALA A 201 -7.48 1.78 -19.36
C ALA A 201 -6.09 2.11 -19.93
N LEU A 202 -5.41 3.15 -19.40
CA LEU A 202 -4.07 3.55 -19.85
C LEU A 202 -3.02 2.46 -19.59
N ARG A 203 -3.14 1.71 -18.49
CA ARG A 203 -2.24 0.60 -18.15
C ARG A 203 -2.43 -0.60 -19.09
N VAL A 204 -3.67 -0.97 -19.43
CA VAL A 204 -3.95 -2.02 -20.43
C VAL A 204 -3.41 -1.61 -21.80
N GLN A 205 -3.68 -0.39 -22.25
CA GLN A 205 -3.16 0.13 -23.52
C GLN A 205 -1.63 0.09 -23.56
N ALA A 206 -0.95 0.62 -22.54
CA ALA A 206 0.51 0.63 -22.48
C ALA A 206 1.12 -0.78 -22.46
N LEU A 207 0.46 -1.77 -21.84
CA LEU A 207 0.89 -3.17 -21.88
C LEU A 207 0.65 -3.82 -23.25
N GLN A 208 -0.43 -3.49 -23.95
CA GLN A 208 -0.67 -3.92 -25.34
C GLN A 208 0.37 -3.33 -26.30
N ASP A 209 0.62 -2.02 -26.22
CA ASP A 209 1.64 -1.32 -27.02
C ASP A 209 3.04 -1.91 -26.79
N LEU A 210 3.37 -2.30 -25.55
CA LEU A 210 4.64 -2.97 -25.22
C LEU A 210 4.73 -4.39 -25.80
N VAL A 211 3.65 -5.20 -25.72
CA VAL A 211 3.66 -6.56 -26.30
C VAL A 211 3.83 -6.48 -27.82
N PHE A 212 3.05 -5.64 -28.51
CA PHE A 212 3.18 -5.47 -29.96
C PHE A 212 4.52 -4.84 -30.38
N GLY A 213 5.13 -3.99 -29.54
CA GLY A 213 6.37 -3.29 -29.82
C GLY A 213 7.68 -4.05 -29.53
N GLU A 214 7.64 -5.25 -28.95
CA GLU A 214 8.84 -6.04 -28.66
C GLU A 214 9.05 -7.20 -29.63
N ASP A 215 10.08 -7.12 -30.47
CA ASP A 215 10.45 -8.20 -31.40
C ASP A 215 11.42 -9.20 -30.76
N ILE A 216 11.24 -10.50 -31.06
CA ILE A 216 12.15 -11.57 -30.61
C ILE A 216 13.58 -11.48 -31.20
N PHE A 217 13.77 -10.70 -32.27
CA PHE A 217 15.08 -10.44 -32.89
C PHE A 217 15.29 -8.94 -33.15
N PRO A 218 15.52 -8.10 -32.11
CA PRO A 218 15.65 -6.65 -32.28
C PRO A 218 16.74 -6.30 -33.30
N HIS A 219 16.39 -5.54 -34.33
CA HIS A 219 17.26 -5.20 -35.47
C HIS A 219 17.95 -6.40 -36.16
N GLY A 220 17.41 -7.62 -36.03
CA GLY A 220 18.01 -8.84 -36.55
C GLY A 220 19.15 -9.43 -35.69
N TYR A 221 19.43 -8.87 -34.50
CA TYR A 221 20.39 -9.48 -33.58
C TYR A 221 19.86 -10.81 -33.02
N GLY A 222 20.73 -11.83 -32.97
CA GLY A 222 20.40 -13.16 -32.43
C GLY A 222 19.56 -14.06 -33.34
N VAL A 223 19.30 -13.65 -34.60
CA VAL A 223 18.58 -14.46 -35.59
C VAL A 223 19.27 -15.82 -35.79
N CYS A 224 18.54 -16.90 -35.50
CA CYS A 224 18.98 -18.26 -35.82
C CYS A 224 18.61 -18.61 -37.27
N PRO A 225 19.58 -18.86 -38.18
CA PRO A 225 19.29 -19.10 -39.60
C PRO A 225 18.36 -20.30 -39.86
N SER A 226 18.43 -21.34 -39.01
CA SER A 226 17.65 -22.56 -39.18
C SER A 226 16.18 -22.44 -38.76
N HIS A 227 15.85 -21.53 -37.83
CA HIS A 227 14.55 -21.48 -37.18
C HIS A 227 13.87 -20.10 -37.20
N GLN A 228 14.52 -19.04 -37.73
CA GLN A 228 14.03 -17.65 -37.70
C GLN A 228 12.53 -17.53 -37.96
N ARG A 229 12.05 -18.12 -39.06
CA ARG A 229 10.63 -18.04 -39.48
C ARG A 229 9.67 -18.69 -38.49
N GLU A 230 10.04 -19.82 -37.90
CA GLU A 230 9.25 -20.54 -36.91
C GLU A 230 9.24 -19.79 -35.58
N THR A 231 10.42 -19.39 -35.09
CA THR A 231 10.61 -18.59 -33.88
C THR A 231 9.84 -17.26 -33.93
N THR A 232 9.88 -16.56 -35.06
CA THR A 232 9.07 -15.35 -35.27
C THR A 232 7.58 -15.67 -35.30
N ALA A 233 7.13 -16.69 -36.03
CA ALA A 233 5.70 -17.03 -36.10
C ALA A 233 5.11 -17.45 -34.74
N LEU A 234 5.86 -18.18 -33.92
CA LEU A 234 5.48 -18.53 -32.56
C LEU A 234 5.39 -17.30 -31.63
N TRP A 235 6.37 -16.39 -31.73
CA TRP A 235 6.34 -15.13 -31.00
C TRP A 235 5.11 -14.29 -31.38
N GLU A 236 4.86 -14.09 -32.68
CA GLU A 236 3.71 -13.34 -33.19
C GLU A 236 2.37 -13.94 -32.76
N ALA A 237 2.23 -15.27 -32.82
CA ALA A 237 1.01 -15.96 -32.39
C ALA A 237 0.74 -15.74 -30.90
N LYS A 238 1.77 -15.81 -30.03
CA LYS A 238 1.63 -15.49 -28.61
C LYS A 238 1.38 -13.98 -28.40
N ARG A 239 2.07 -13.07 -29.09
CA ARG A 239 1.85 -11.60 -29.03
C ARG A 239 0.38 -11.28 -29.26
N ALA A 240 -0.18 -11.72 -30.39
CA ALA A 240 -1.54 -11.44 -30.79
C ALA A 240 -2.58 -12.06 -29.86
N THR A 241 -2.35 -13.29 -29.38
CA THR A 241 -3.23 -13.96 -28.41
C THR A 241 -3.22 -13.22 -27.08
N LEU A 242 -2.03 -12.96 -26.52
CA LEU A 242 -1.85 -12.29 -25.24
C LEU A 242 -2.47 -10.89 -25.25
N ALA A 243 -2.24 -10.09 -26.29
CA ALA A 243 -2.77 -8.72 -26.37
C ALA A 243 -4.30 -8.65 -26.26
N SER A 244 -5.03 -9.69 -26.70
CA SER A 244 -6.49 -9.79 -26.53
C SER A 244 -6.95 -10.16 -25.12
N MET A 245 -6.01 -10.57 -24.25
CA MET A 245 -6.22 -11.05 -22.87
C MET A 245 -5.50 -10.18 -21.82
N ILE A 246 -4.94 -9.02 -22.20
CA ILE A 246 -4.26 -8.12 -21.25
C ILE A 246 -5.29 -7.42 -20.36
N GLU A 247 -5.20 -7.70 -19.07
CA GLU A 247 -5.84 -6.98 -17.99
C GLU A 247 -4.82 -6.12 -17.22
N THR A 248 -5.30 -5.35 -16.25
CA THR A 248 -4.49 -4.40 -15.47
C THR A 248 -3.33 -5.07 -14.73
N VAL A 249 -3.52 -6.31 -14.27
CA VAL A 249 -2.55 -7.07 -13.46
C VAL A 249 -1.76 -8.11 -14.27
N THR A 250 -1.95 -8.20 -15.59
CA THR A 250 -1.32 -9.22 -16.44
C THR A 250 0.21 -9.10 -16.45
N ASP A 251 0.88 -10.20 -16.13
CA ASP A 251 2.33 -10.36 -16.25
C ASP A 251 2.71 -10.72 -17.69
N ILE A 252 2.80 -9.70 -18.56
CA ILE A 252 3.10 -9.90 -19.98
C ILE A 252 4.47 -10.59 -20.21
N SER A 253 5.39 -10.48 -19.26
CA SER A 253 6.69 -11.14 -19.29
C SER A 253 6.56 -12.65 -19.05
N GLY A 254 5.96 -13.06 -17.93
CA GLY A 254 5.74 -14.47 -17.60
C GLY A 254 4.85 -15.18 -18.63
N GLU A 255 3.84 -14.47 -19.17
CA GLU A 255 3.02 -15.00 -20.26
C GLU A 255 3.82 -15.23 -21.55
N MET A 256 4.71 -14.33 -21.95
CA MET A 256 5.54 -14.52 -23.13
C MET A 256 6.66 -15.57 -22.93
N GLU A 257 7.06 -15.86 -21.68
CA GLU A 257 8.05 -16.89 -21.36
C GLU A 257 7.62 -18.30 -21.83
N THR A 258 6.30 -18.57 -21.91
CA THR A 258 5.76 -19.84 -22.42
C THR A 258 6.17 -20.16 -23.88
N VAL A 259 6.59 -19.15 -24.66
CA VAL A 259 7.12 -19.37 -26.02
C VAL A 259 8.39 -20.23 -25.98
N ALA A 260 9.23 -20.10 -24.94
CA ALA A 260 10.46 -20.87 -24.79
C ALA A 260 10.24 -22.39 -24.70
N GLU A 261 9.07 -22.83 -24.22
CA GLU A 261 8.70 -24.24 -24.17
C GLU A 261 8.43 -24.84 -25.56
N SER A 262 7.92 -24.02 -26.48
CA SER A 262 7.59 -24.38 -27.86
C SER A 262 8.79 -24.31 -28.81
N LEU A 263 9.85 -23.58 -28.43
CA LEU A 263 11.07 -23.46 -29.23
C LEU A 263 11.97 -24.70 -29.13
N PRO A 264 12.72 -25.07 -30.19
CA PRO A 264 13.62 -26.22 -30.16
C PRO A 264 14.64 -26.13 -29.00
N LYS A 265 14.51 -27.03 -28.01
CA LYS A 265 15.33 -27.01 -26.77
C LYS A 265 16.83 -27.24 -27.01
N THR A 266 17.20 -27.75 -28.18
CA THR A 266 18.59 -27.87 -28.65
C THR A 266 19.16 -26.57 -29.24
N CYS A 267 18.31 -25.62 -29.66
CA CYS A 267 18.72 -24.38 -30.30
C CYS A 267 18.98 -23.26 -29.27
N LYS A 268 20.24 -23.18 -28.81
CA LYS A 268 20.68 -22.16 -27.84
C LYS A 268 20.44 -20.71 -28.30
N GLU A 269 20.44 -20.46 -29.61
CA GLU A 269 20.21 -19.14 -30.20
C GLU A 269 18.76 -18.68 -29.99
N CYS A 270 17.78 -19.50 -30.40
CA CYS A 270 16.36 -19.18 -30.23
C CYS A 270 15.96 -19.07 -28.75
N GLN A 271 16.48 -19.97 -27.91
CA GLN A 271 16.26 -19.90 -26.46
C GLN A 271 16.82 -18.59 -25.87
N LYS A 272 18.06 -18.22 -26.20
CA LYS A 272 18.67 -16.95 -25.74
C LYS A 272 17.92 -15.72 -26.26
N ALA A 273 17.45 -15.73 -27.50
CA ALA A 273 16.66 -14.64 -28.08
C ALA A 273 15.32 -14.47 -27.35
N CYS A 274 14.60 -15.57 -27.10
CA CYS A 274 13.36 -15.58 -26.34
C CYS A 274 13.57 -15.05 -24.91
N THR A 275 14.59 -15.53 -24.19
CA THR A 275 14.92 -15.03 -22.85
C THR A 275 15.24 -13.54 -22.86
N ALA A 276 16.00 -13.04 -23.84
CA ALA A 276 16.35 -11.63 -23.94
C ALA A 276 15.12 -10.73 -24.23
N ALA A 277 14.22 -11.16 -25.11
CA ALA A 277 12.99 -10.43 -25.41
C ALA A 277 12.01 -10.42 -24.21
N VAL A 278 11.86 -11.55 -23.52
CA VAL A 278 11.08 -11.66 -22.27
C VAL A 278 11.67 -10.78 -21.16
N GLN A 279 12.99 -10.74 -21.01
CA GLN A 279 13.66 -9.83 -20.07
C GLN A 279 13.48 -8.36 -20.44
N MET A 280 13.41 -8.02 -21.74
CA MET A 280 13.11 -6.65 -22.18
C MET A 280 11.65 -6.27 -21.91
N LEU A 281 10.68 -7.18 -22.13
CA LEU A 281 9.29 -6.99 -21.70
C LEU A 281 9.19 -6.82 -20.18
N ALA A 282 9.91 -7.64 -19.39
CA ALA A 282 9.97 -7.52 -17.93
C ALA A 282 10.57 -6.18 -17.47
N TYR A 283 11.53 -5.64 -18.21
CA TYR A 283 12.11 -4.31 -17.95
C TYR A 283 11.15 -3.18 -18.32
N LYS A 284 10.60 -3.18 -19.54
CA LYS A 284 9.68 -2.14 -20.02
C LYS A 284 8.33 -2.15 -19.28
N SER A 285 7.82 -3.32 -18.89
CA SER A 285 6.59 -3.41 -18.10
C SER A 285 6.74 -2.76 -16.72
N ARG A 286 7.96 -2.62 -16.18
CA ARG A 286 8.26 -1.91 -14.92
C ARG A 286 8.19 -0.39 -15.03
N THR A 287 8.28 0.19 -16.24
CA THR A 287 8.14 1.63 -16.49
C THR A 287 6.73 2.06 -16.95
N THR A 288 5.78 1.12 -17.04
CA THR A 288 4.37 1.43 -17.31
C THR A 288 3.71 2.24 -16.20
N ILE A 289 2.63 2.96 -16.54
CA ILE A 289 1.75 3.62 -15.58
C ILE A 289 1.14 2.58 -14.64
N ARG A 290 1.28 2.80 -13.32
CA ARG A 290 0.89 1.85 -12.26
C ARG A 290 0.06 2.49 -11.16
N ARG A 291 0.28 3.77 -10.84
CA ARG A 291 -0.39 4.51 -9.76
C ARG A 291 -1.22 5.69 -10.29
N ILE A 292 -2.21 6.15 -9.53
CA ILE A 292 -3.04 7.31 -9.91
C ILE A 292 -2.27 8.65 -9.93
N ASP A 293 -1.13 8.79 -9.25
CA ASP A 293 -0.29 10.00 -9.32
C ASP A 293 0.52 10.11 -10.63
N GLN A 294 0.63 9.00 -11.36
CA GLN A 294 1.28 8.93 -12.68
C GLN A 294 0.30 9.22 -13.84
N LEU A 295 -0.96 9.55 -13.55
CA LEU A 295 -1.94 9.94 -14.56
C LEU A 295 -1.55 11.25 -15.25
N PRO A 296 -1.70 11.36 -16.58
CA PRO A 296 -1.59 12.64 -17.27
C PRO A 296 -2.59 13.65 -16.69
N VAL A 297 -2.07 14.83 -16.33
CA VAL A 297 -2.83 15.98 -15.86
C VAL A 297 -3.88 16.36 -16.91
N GLU A 298 -5.11 16.61 -16.47
CA GLU A 298 -6.20 17.06 -17.33
C GLU A 298 -5.98 18.56 -17.66
N SER A 299 -6.03 18.88 -18.96
CA SER A 299 -5.75 20.21 -19.54
C SER A 299 -7.02 20.93 -19.98
#